data_AF-A0A7R9A7T2-F1
#
_entry.id   AF-A0A7R9A7T2-F1
#
_cell.length_a   1.000
_cell.length_b   1.000
_cell.length_c   1.000
_cell.angle_alpha   90.00
_cell.angle_beta   90.00
_cell.angle_gamma   90.00
#
_symmetry.space_group_name_H-M   'P 1'
#
loop_
_entity.id
_entity.type
_entity.pdbx_description
1 polymer ?
#
loop_
_entity_poly.entity_id
_entity_poly.type
_entity_poly.pdbx_seq_one_letter_code
_entity_poly.pdbx_strand_id
1 'polypeptide(L)'
;MSMQLHFAFSSNITGAAMFAGRPYFCAGTGTPEELERCANLDFSVNELFGAVYDFYQAGHIDAPANLADDRVFIFTGTLDWLNGHGFYNRDMYKNFVSERNVASELGMEAMHCYPTEDFGPDCNQDKFPFICDCDYYGAFEALNWLYREALIRPAPFMDLEGTYAFFDQTEFFDPERPDFASMDEKGFIYIPETLAGIFPTGSGYMEVAEMNDIIILFPQTIRSETEPMNPNGCWDFLGFTGPNYVWKDGVQMMILKKMIDRIVYGV
;
A
#
# COMPACT_ATOMS: atom_id res chain seq x y z
N MET A 1 2.78 -2.74 3.28
CA MET A 1 2.60 -3.52 2.04
C MET A 1 3.00 -2.79 0.76
N SER A 2 2.48 -1.59 0.45
CA SER A 2 2.80 -0.86 -0.81
C SER A 2 4.30 -0.83 -1.18
N MET A 3 5.15 -0.41 -0.24
CA MET A 3 6.61 -0.43 -0.41
C MET A 3 7.18 -1.83 -0.62
N GLN A 4 6.64 -2.86 0.05
CA GLN A 4 7.08 -4.25 -0.13
C GLN A 4 6.80 -4.73 -1.55
N LEU A 5 5.57 -4.52 -2.04
CA LEU A 5 5.17 -4.87 -3.41
C LEU A 5 6.07 -4.20 -4.46
N HIS A 6 6.33 -2.92 -4.27
CA HIS A 6 7.17 -2.14 -5.17
C HIS A 6 8.60 -2.68 -5.22
N PHE A 7 9.25 -2.93 -4.08
CA PHE A 7 10.59 -3.51 -4.07
C PHE A 7 10.63 -4.94 -4.62
N ALA A 8 9.66 -5.80 -4.24
CA ALA A 8 9.65 -7.20 -4.63
C ALA A 8 9.40 -7.39 -6.13
N PHE A 9 8.55 -6.56 -6.74
CA PHE A 9 8.06 -6.71 -8.11
C PHE A 9 8.30 -5.46 -8.97
N SER A 10 9.40 -4.73 -8.74
CA SER A 10 9.74 -3.48 -9.43
C SER A 10 9.90 -3.61 -10.96
N SER A 11 9.98 -4.81 -11.51
CA SER A 11 9.93 -5.02 -12.97
C SER A 11 8.53 -4.85 -13.56
N ASN A 12 7.47 -4.92 -12.75
CA ASN A 12 6.08 -4.75 -13.17
C ASN A 12 5.35 -3.60 -12.45
N ILE A 13 5.83 -3.21 -11.26
CA ILE A 13 5.26 -2.12 -10.45
C ILE A 13 6.18 -0.90 -10.58
N THR A 14 5.66 0.20 -11.14
CA THR A 14 6.46 1.37 -11.57
C THR A 14 6.32 2.59 -10.63
N GLY A 15 6.02 2.35 -9.36
CA GLY A 15 5.80 3.39 -8.38
C GLY A 15 5.00 2.92 -7.17
N ALA A 16 5.02 3.74 -6.11
CA ALA A 16 4.32 3.43 -4.86
C ALA A 16 3.90 4.67 -4.10
N ALA A 17 2.72 4.61 -3.50
CA ALA A 17 2.27 5.58 -2.50
C ALA A 17 2.22 4.92 -1.12
N MET A 18 2.68 5.62 -0.09
CA MET A 18 2.55 5.21 1.31
C MET A 18 1.83 6.31 2.09
N PHE A 19 0.75 5.95 2.78
CA PHE A 19 0.07 6.78 3.76
C PHE A 19 0.29 6.17 5.13
N ALA A 20 0.98 6.86 6.02
CA ALA A 20 1.36 6.38 7.36
C ALA A 20 2.01 4.98 7.35
N GLY A 21 2.87 4.71 6.36
CA GLY A 21 3.54 3.41 6.22
C GLY A 21 4.78 3.27 7.11
N ARG A 22 5.24 2.03 7.32
CA ARG A 22 6.52 1.73 7.98
C ARG A 22 7.64 1.44 6.97
N PRO A 23 8.92 1.66 7.33
CA PRO A 23 10.06 1.36 6.46
C PRO A 23 10.14 -0.12 6.09
N TYR A 24 10.62 -0.38 4.86
CA TYR A 24 10.81 -1.73 4.34
C TYR A 24 11.63 -2.59 5.30
N PHE A 25 11.12 -3.78 5.61
CA PHE A 25 11.79 -4.78 6.46
C PHE A 25 12.18 -4.28 7.87
N CYS A 26 11.58 -3.19 8.37
CA CYS A 26 11.88 -2.70 9.73
C CYS A 26 11.63 -3.76 10.82
N ALA A 27 10.62 -4.62 10.60
CA ALA A 27 10.20 -5.67 11.53
C ALA A 27 11.05 -6.95 11.45
N GLY A 28 12.12 -6.93 10.64
CA GLY A 28 13.04 -8.05 10.51
C GLY A 28 12.31 -9.34 10.15
N THR A 29 12.60 -10.43 10.85
CA THR A 29 11.92 -11.73 10.66
C THR A 29 10.62 -11.90 11.47
N GLY A 30 10.14 -10.83 12.11
CA GLY A 30 8.90 -10.84 12.90
C GLY A 30 9.08 -11.34 14.34
N THR A 31 10.32 -11.39 14.85
CA THR A 31 10.56 -11.70 16.27
C THR A 31 10.10 -10.55 17.18
N PRO A 32 9.70 -10.81 18.44
CA PRO A 32 9.29 -9.75 19.35
C PRO A 32 10.29 -8.59 19.50
N GLU A 33 11.60 -8.90 19.50
CA GLU A 33 12.68 -7.91 19.56
C GLU A 33 12.71 -7.03 18.30
N GLU A 34 12.62 -7.61 17.11
CA GLU A 34 12.61 -6.85 15.86
C GLU A 34 11.33 -6.01 15.70
N LEU A 35 10.19 -6.52 16.17
CA LEU A 35 8.93 -5.77 16.19
C LEU A 35 9.01 -4.55 17.12
N GLU A 36 9.60 -4.71 18.30
CA GLU A 36 9.84 -3.62 19.25
C GLU A 36 10.82 -2.58 18.67
N ARG A 37 11.93 -3.05 18.07
CA ARG A 37 12.87 -2.16 17.36
C ARG A 37 12.17 -1.36 16.26
N CYS A 38 11.33 -2.01 15.44
CA CYS A 38 10.60 -1.29 14.41
C CYS A 38 9.65 -0.24 15.00
N ALA A 39 8.87 -0.61 16.02
CA ALA A 39 7.92 0.31 16.64
C ALA A 39 8.60 1.54 17.26
N ASN A 40 9.82 1.36 17.79
CA ASN A 40 10.59 2.42 18.44
C ASN A 40 11.56 3.16 17.51
N LEU A 41 11.56 2.86 16.21
CA LEU A 41 12.52 3.41 15.23
C LEU A 41 14.00 3.14 15.60
N ASP A 42 14.27 1.99 16.24
CA ASP A 42 15.61 1.56 16.67
C ASP A 42 16.33 0.74 15.57
N PHE A 43 16.54 1.40 14.43
CA PHE A 43 17.22 0.88 13.25
C PHE A 43 17.80 2.01 12.42
N SER A 44 18.69 1.69 11.48
CA SER A 44 19.21 2.67 10.53
C SER A 44 18.69 2.43 9.11
N VAL A 45 18.53 3.49 8.33
CA VAL A 45 18.20 3.37 6.89
C VAL A 45 19.25 2.54 6.16
N ASN A 46 20.53 2.63 6.56
CA ASN A 46 21.61 1.85 5.96
C ASN A 46 21.48 0.34 6.19
N GLU A 47 20.98 -0.07 7.36
CA GLU A 47 20.68 -1.49 7.66
C GLU A 47 19.59 -2.02 6.73
N LEU A 48 18.49 -1.27 6.59
CA LEU A 48 17.37 -1.64 5.70
C LEU A 48 17.78 -1.62 4.22
N PHE A 49 18.60 -0.65 3.83
CA PHE A 49 19.21 -0.57 2.50
C PHE A 49 20.06 -1.81 2.19
N GLY A 50 20.90 -2.26 3.15
CA GLY A 50 21.70 -3.47 3.01
C GLY A 50 20.82 -4.71 2.78
N ALA A 51 19.74 -4.85 3.56
CA ALA A 51 18.81 -5.98 3.43
C ALA A 51 18.19 -6.08 2.03
N VAL A 52 17.86 -4.96 1.38
CA VAL A 52 17.34 -4.96 -0.01
C VAL A 52 18.35 -5.61 -0.97
N TYR A 53 19.63 -5.28 -0.84
CA TYR A 53 20.66 -5.89 -1.70
C TYR A 53 20.87 -7.37 -1.38
N ASP A 54 20.83 -7.76 -0.11
CA ASP A 54 20.93 -9.17 0.28
C ASP A 54 19.78 -9.99 -0.32
N PHE A 55 18.55 -9.47 -0.26
CA PHE A 55 17.38 -10.11 -0.85
C PHE A 55 17.45 -10.17 -2.38
N TYR A 56 17.97 -9.13 -3.04
CA TYR A 56 18.19 -9.15 -4.48
C TYR A 56 19.23 -10.20 -4.87
N GLN A 57 20.39 -10.26 -4.19
CA GLN A 57 21.44 -11.25 -4.48
C GLN A 57 20.96 -12.69 -4.24
N ALA A 58 20.07 -12.89 -3.28
CA ALA A 58 19.42 -14.17 -3.03
C ALA A 58 18.26 -14.49 -4.01
N GLY A 59 17.87 -13.55 -4.88
CA GLY A 59 16.81 -13.74 -5.87
C GLY A 59 15.38 -13.59 -5.31
N HIS A 60 15.23 -13.04 -4.11
CA HIS A 60 13.94 -12.89 -3.43
C HIS A 60 13.13 -11.66 -3.90
N ILE A 61 13.78 -10.67 -4.51
CA ILE A 61 13.15 -9.45 -5.04
C ILE A 61 13.71 -9.11 -6.42
N ASP A 62 13.05 -8.18 -7.13
CA ASP A 62 13.55 -7.63 -8.38
C ASP A 62 14.80 -6.76 -8.19
N ALA A 63 15.51 -6.50 -9.28
CA ALA A 63 16.70 -5.65 -9.26
C ALA A 63 16.36 -4.24 -8.76
N PRO A 64 17.06 -3.71 -7.73
CA PRO A 64 16.81 -2.35 -7.24
C PRO A 64 17.01 -1.26 -8.30
N ALA A 65 17.78 -1.56 -9.35
CA ALA A 65 17.96 -0.67 -10.50
C ALA A 65 16.67 -0.34 -11.25
N ASN A 66 15.64 -1.20 -11.18
CA ASN A 66 14.34 -0.94 -11.80
C ASN A 66 13.65 0.29 -11.19
N LEU A 67 13.94 0.61 -9.92
CA LEU A 67 13.31 1.69 -9.17
C LEU A 67 13.79 3.08 -9.59
N ALA A 68 14.91 3.18 -10.31
CA ALA A 68 15.64 4.43 -10.50
C ALA A 68 14.78 5.56 -11.10
N ASP A 69 13.86 5.22 -11.99
CA ASP A 69 12.97 6.15 -12.71
C ASP A 69 11.52 6.17 -12.18
N ASP A 70 11.24 5.35 -11.17
CA ASP A 70 9.92 5.25 -10.54
C ASP A 70 9.64 6.49 -9.68
N ARG A 71 8.35 6.84 -9.58
CA ARG A 71 7.87 7.91 -8.70
C ARG A 71 7.27 7.31 -7.44
N VAL A 72 7.53 7.98 -6.31
CA VAL A 72 7.00 7.57 -5.01
C VAL A 72 6.40 8.76 -4.27
N PHE A 73 5.27 8.50 -3.61
CA PHE A 73 4.53 9.49 -2.84
C PHE A 73 4.45 9.04 -1.37
N ILE A 74 4.73 9.94 -0.44
CA ILE A 74 4.79 9.63 0.99
C ILE A 74 3.95 10.63 1.77
N PHE A 75 2.96 10.15 2.50
CA PHE A 75 2.18 10.94 3.43
C PHE A 75 2.34 10.43 4.84
N THR A 76 2.55 11.31 5.81
CA THR A 76 2.37 11.00 7.24
C THR A 76 2.01 12.28 7.99
N GLY A 77 0.91 12.24 8.72
CA GLY A 77 0.47 13.36 9.56
C GLY A 77 1.42 13.64 10.72
N THR A 78 1.52 14.90 11.12
CA THR A 78 2.38 15.32 12.24
C THR A 78 1.85 14.88 13.60
N LEU A 79 0.53 14.64 13.73
CA LEU A 79 -0.13 14.14 14.93
C LEU A 79 -0.24 12.61 14.97
N ASP A 80 0.09 11.93 13.85
CA ASP A 80 0.11 10.48 13.77
C ASP A 80 1.15 9.89 14.73
N TRP A 81 0.79 8.82 15.44
CA TRP A 81 1.70 8.07 16.29
C TRP A 81 2.84 7.39 15.48
N LEU A 82 2.74 7.35 14.15
CA LEU A 82 3.77 6.96 13.20
C LEU A 82 4.57 8.12 12.58
N ASN A 83 4.39 9.38 12.99
CA ASN A 83 4.98 10.57 12.35
C ASN A 83 6.49 10.48 11.96
N GLY A 84 7.30 9.73 12.72
CA GLY A 84 8.70 9.48 12.39
C GLY A 84 8.92 8.58 11.17
N HIS A 85 8.05 7.61 10.93
CA HIS A 85 8.21 6.57 9.90
C HIS A 85 8.22 7.16 8.48
N GLY A 86 7.45 8.23 8.22
CA GLY A 86 7.43 8.91 6.93
C GLY A 86 8.80 9.42 6.48
N PHE A 87 9.62 9.93 7.42
CA PHE A 87 10.98 10.36 7.14
C PHE A 87 11.88 9.19 6.76
N TYR A 88 11.81 8.07 7.49
CA TYR A 88 12.57 6.86 7.17
C TYR A 88 12.15 6.25 5.83
N ASN A 89 10.85 6.27 5.48
CA ASN A 89 10.36 5.82 4.18
C ASN A 89 10.96 6.65 3.03
N ARG A 90 10.98 7.98 3.20
CA ARG A 90 11.54 8.92 2.23
C ARG A 90 13.03 8.67 2.05
N ASP A 91 13.75 8.60 3.17
CA ASP A 91 15.20 8.45 3.17
C ASP A 91 15.59 7.06 2.64
N MET A 92 14.79 6.02 2.90
CA MET A 92 14.94 4.71 2.28
C MET A 92 14.82 4.80 0.75
N TYR A 93 13.74 5.37 0.21
CA TYR A 93 13.56 5.49 -1.25
C TYR A 93 14.64 6.33 -1.93
N LYS A 94 15.14 7.40 -1.29
CA LYS A 94 16.22 8.23 -1.84
C LYS A 94 17.52 7.47 -2.13
N ASN A 95 17.70 6.27 -1.57
CA ASN A 95 18.83 5.41 -1.93
C ASN A 95 18.66 4.68 -3.27
N PHE A 96 17.44 4.63 -3.82
CA PHE A 96 17.10 3.84 -5.01
C PHE A 96 16.52 4.69 -6.15
N VAL A 97 15.75 5.73 -5.82
CA VAL A 97 15.08 6.59 -6.79
C VAL A 97 15.70 7.98 -6.81
N SER A 98 15.66 8.66 -7.95
CA SER A 98 16.11 10.05 -8.02
C SER A 98 15.33 10.93 -7.04
N GLU A 99 16.00 11.85 -6.34
CA GLU A 99 15.33 12.74 -5.36
C GLU A 99 14.16 13.52 -5.97
N ARG A 100 14.24 13.86 -7.27
CA ARG A 100 13.16 14.55 -8.00
C ARG A 100 11.90 13.70 -8.20
N ASN A 101 11.99 12.39 -8.00
CA ASN A 101 10.89 11.44 -8.14
C ASN A 101 10.26 11.07 -6.79
N VAL A 102 10.73 11.66 -5.67
CA VAL A 102 10.13 11.49 -4.35
C VAL A 102 9.30 12.72 -3.99
N ALA A 103 7.98 12.56 -3.90
CA ALA A 103 7.09 13.54 -3.28
C ALA A 103 6.75 13.10 -1.86
N SER A 104 6.69 14.07 -0.94
CA SER A 104 6.29 13.78 0.45
C SER A 104 5.51 14.92 1.08
N GLU A 105 4.40 14.61 1.73
CA GLU A 105 3.66 15.48 2.62
C GLU A 105 3.82 14.96 4.06
N LEU A 106 4.65 15.67 4.84
CA LEU A 106 5.04 15.31 6.21
C LEU A 106 4.82 16.46 7.22
N GLY A 107 4.16 17.54 6.78
CA GLY A 107 3.95 18.76 7.54
C GLY A 107 2.50 19.01 7.96
N MET A 108 1.56 18.26 7.39
CA MET A 108 0.13 18.37 7.70
C MET A 108 -0.20 17.97 9.15
N GLU A 109 -1.09 18.71 9.81
CA GLU A 109 -1.73 18.29 11.07
C GLU A 109 -2.81 17.25 10.76
N ALA A 110 -2.45 15.97 10.91
CA ALA A 110 -3.34 14.84 10.71
C ALA A 110 -2.99 13.75 11.73
N MET A 111 -4.01 13.12 12.31
CA MET A 111 -3.89 11.89 13.11
C MET A 111 -3.67 10.68 12.19
N HIS A 112 -3.66 9.46 12.76
CA HIS A 112 -3.55 8.23 11.99
C HIS A 112 -4.82 7.93 11.19
N CYS A 113 -4.96 8.61 10.06
CA CYS A 113 -6.04 8.35 9.11
C CYS A 113 -5.65 8.69 7.68
N TYR A 114 -6.37 8.07 6.75
CA TYR A 114 -6.26 8.32 5.33
C TYR A 114 -6.90 9.68 5.00
N PRO A 115 -6.14 10.63 4.42
CA PRO A 115 -6.62 11.98 4.20
C PRO A 115 -7.46 12.08 2.93
N THR A 116 -8.65 12.68 3.06
CA THR A 116 -9.58 12.95 1.96
C THR A 116 -9.88 14.44 1.87
N GLU A 117 -10.45 14.86 0.75
CA GLU A 117 -10.83 16.25 0.54
C GLU A 117 -12.09 16.65 1.32
N ASP A 118 -13.06 15.74 1.47
CA ASP A 118 -14.40 16.09 1.96
C ASP A 118 -15.14 14.92 2.64
N PHE A 119 -14.46 13.84 3.03
CA PHE A 119 -15.08 12.63 3.56
C PHE A 119 -14.47 12.11 4.88
N GLY A 120 -15.30 12.04 5.92
CA GLY A 120 -14.95 11.43 7.21
C GLY A 120 -15.05 12.42 8.37
N PRO A 121 -14.68 12.00 9.60
CA PRO A 121 -14.46 12.92 10.71
C PRO A 121 -13.27 13.85 10.45
N ASP A 122 -13.14 14.91 11.26
CA ASP A 122 -12.01 15.84 11.19
C ASP A 122 -10.66 15.09 11.23
N CYS A 123 -9.71 15.54 10.42
CA CYS A 123 -8.34 15.02 10.30
C CYS A 123 -7.59 14.84 11.63
N ASN A 124 -7.98 15.58 12.66
CA ASN A 124 -7.38 15.55 13.99
C ASN A 124 -8.01 14.49 14.92
N GLN A 125 -8.83 13.58 14.39
CA GLN A 125 -9.47 12.51 15.14
C GLN A 125 -8.91 11.15 14.71
N ASP A 126 -8.31 10.43 15.65
CA ASP A 126 -7.94 9.02 15.46
C ASP A 126 -9.19 8.14 15.65
N LYS A 127 -9.94 7.92 14.56
CA LYS A 127 -11.26 7.28 14.60
C LYS A 127 -11.46 6.30 13.44
N PHE A 128 -11.88 5.09 13.76
CA PHE A 128 -12.35 4.10 12.78
C PHE A 128 -13.46 4.71 11.88
N PRO A 129 -13.43 4.54 10.54
CA PRO A 129 -12.61 3.59 9.77
C PRO A 129 -11.21 4.10 9.36
N PHE A 130 -10.68 5.13 10.04
CA PHE A 130 -9.38 5.75 9.74
C PHE A 130 -9.33 6.38 8.35
N ILE A 131 -10.44 6.99 7.94
CA ILE A 131 -10.58 7.86 6.77
C ILE A 131 -11.09 9.20 7.29
N CYS A 132 -10.44 10.31 6.95
CA CYS A 132 -10.75 11.62 7.51
C CYS A 132 -10.94 12.68 6.44
N ASP A 133 -11.76 13.67 6.77
CA ASP A 133 -11.84 14.94 6.07
C ASP A 133 -10.67 15.83 6.52
N CYS A 134 -9.71 16.02 5.62
CA CYS A 134 -8.47 16.75 5.86
C CYS A 134 -8.33 17.98 4.96
N ASP A 135 -9.37 18.34 4.19
CA ASP A 135 -9.27 19.28 3.09
C ASP A 135 -8.08 18.95 2.14
N TYR A 136 -7.72 17.66 2.05
CA TYR A 136 -6.55 17.18 1.31
C TYR A 136 -6.87 15.93 0.51
N TYR A 137 -6.85 16.07 -0.82
CA TYR A 137 -7.24 15.00 -1.72
C TYR A 137 -6.12 13.95 -1.89
N GLY A 138 -5.82 13.19 -0.84
CA GLY A 138 -4.70 12.25 -0.79
C GLY A 138 -4.65 11.26 -1.95
N ALA A 139 -5.81 10.71 -2.36
CA ALA A 139 -5.88 9.81 -3.51
C ALA A 139 -5.44 10.49 -4.81
N PHE A 140 -5.95 11.69 -5.09
CA PHE A 140 -5.56 12.45 -6.28
C PHE A 140 -4.09 12.86 -6.24
N GLU A 141 -3.60 13.42 -5.13
CA GLU A 141 -2.22 13.87 -5.02
C GLU A 141 -1.22 12.73 -5.23
N ALA A 142 -1.49 11.56 -4.63
CA ALA A 142 -0.67 10.38 -4.81
C ALA A 142 -0.72 9.87 -6.25
N LEU A 143 -1.91 9.62 -6.81
CA LEU A 143 -2.04 9.11 -8.18
C LEU A 143 -1.49 10.09 -9.20
N ASN A 144 -1.81 11.37 -9.08
CA ASN A 144 -1.33 12.40 -9.99
C ASN A 144 0.18 12.46 -9.98
N TRP A 145 0.83 12.38 -8.80
CA TRP A 145 2.28 12.27 -8.73
C TRP A 145 2.82 11.04 -9.46
N LEU A 146 2.27 9.86 -9.19
CA LEU A 146 2.69 8.58 -9.79
C LEU A 146 2.54 8.60 -11.33
N TYR A 147 1.47 9.21 -11.83
CA TYR A 147 1.18 9.39 -13.26
C TYR A 147 1.81 10.65 -13.87
N ARG A 148 2.88 11.16 -13.24
CA ARG A 148 3.69 12.26 -13.78
C ARG A 148 2.94 13.58 -13.96
N GLU A 149 2.04 13.88 -13.02
CA GLU A 149 1.22 15.08 -12.96
C GLU A 149 0.32 15.26 -14.20
N ALA A 150 -0.06 14.14 -14.81
CA ALA A 150 -0.85 14.10 -16.04
C ALA A 150 -2.35 13.85 -15.80
N LEU A 151 -2.78 13.65 -14.55
CA LEU A 151 -4.17 13.29 -14.26
C LEU A 151 -5.06 14.53 -14.20
N ILE A 152 -6.30 14.34 -14.67
CA ILE A 152 -7.39 15.29 -14.52
C ILE A 152 -7.91 15.15 -13.09
N ARG A 153 -7.95 16.29 -12.38
CA ARG A 153 -8.53 16.35 -11.03
C ARG A 153 -10.05 16.22 -11.11
N PRO A 154 -10.65 15.26 -10.39
CA PRO A 154 -12.11 15.15 -10.27
C PRO A 154 -12.75 16.41 -9.70
N ALA A 155 -14.00 16.67 -10.09
CA ALA A 155 -14.82 17.65 -9.39
C ALA A 155 -15.32 17.04 -8.06
N PRO A 156 -15.48 17.85 -6.99
CA PRO A 156 -16.09 17.39 -5.75
C PRO A 156 -17.49 16.82 -5.99
N PHE A 157 -17.84 15.74 -5.28
CA PHE A 157 -19.14 15.07 -5.36
C PHE A 157 -19.56 14.62 -6.77
N MET A 158 -18.60 14.28 -7.65
CA MET A 158 -18.95 13.76 -8.96
C MET A 158 -19.69 12.42 -8.87
N ASP A 159 -20.64 12.21 -9.78
CA ASP A 159 -21.29 10.91 -9.92
C ASP A 159 -20.32 9.93 -10.59
N LEU A 160 -20.24 8.71 -10.05
CA LEU A 160 -19.47 7.62 -10.64
C LEU A 160 -20.36 6.86 -11.63
N GLU A 161 -19.98 6.87 -12.91
CA GLU A 161 -20.68 6.13 -13.97
C GLU A 161 -20.07 4.72 -14.16
N GLY A 162 -18.87 4.49 -13.61
CA GLY A 162 -18.16 3.22 -13.62
C GLY A 162 -18.82 2.06 -12.89
N THR A 163 -18.26 0.89 -13.13
CA THR A 163 -18.56 -0.31 -12.36
C THR A 163 -17.39 -0.86 -11.57
N TYR A 164 -17.75 -1.29 -10.39
CA TYR A 164 -17.07 -2.17 -9.53
C TYR A 164 -17.70 -3.56 -9.38
N ALA A 165 -16.84 -4.55 -9.19
CA ALA A 165 -17.20 -5.94 -9.00
C ALA A 165 -16.49 -6.52 -7.78
N PHE A 166 -17.14 -7.47 -7.13
CA PHE A 166 -16.46 -8.37 -6.20
C PHE A 166 -15.88 -9.54 -6.99
N PHE A 167 -14.71 -10.00 -6.58
CA PHE A 167 -14.10 -11.22 -7.10
C PHE A 167 -13.66 -12.13 -5.95
N ASP A 168 -13.59 -13.42 -6.25
CA ASP A 168 -13.15 -14.43 -5.30
C ASP A 168 -11.62 -14.42 -5.20
N GLN A 169 -11.08 -14.03 -4.04
CA GLN A 169 -9.64 -14.04 -3.79
C GLN A 169 -9.12 -15.45 -3.54
N THR A 170 -9.98 -16.41 -3.15
CA THR A 170 -9.56 -17.77 -2.79
C THR A 170 -8.97 -18.53 -3.97
N GLU A 171 -9.30 -18.13 -5.21
CA GLU A 171 -8.64 -18.61 -6.44
C GLU A 171 -7.11 -18.47 -6.37
N PHE A 172 -6.61 -17.46 -5.65
CA PHE A 172 -5.19 -17.14 -5.58
C PHE A 172 -4.48 -17.74 -4.35
N PHE A 173 -5.24 -18.28 -3.40
CA PHE A 173 -4.74 -18.78 -2.12
C PHE A 173 -4.07 -20.15 -2.27
N ASP A 174 -3.34 -20.56 -1.23
CA ASP A 174 -2.93 -21.95 -1.07
C ASP A 174 -4.15 -22.80 -0.68
N PRO A 175 -4.60 -23.76 -1.51
CA PRO A 175 -5.78 -24.57 -1.22
C PRO A 175 -5.60 -25.48 0.00
N GLU A 176 -4.36 -25.78 0.40
CA GLU A 176 -4.09 -26.60 1.60
C GLU A 176 -4.18 -25.77 2.88
N ARG A 177 -4.00 -24.45 2.81
CA ARG A 177 -3.98 -23.53 3.96
C ARG A 177 -4.59 -22.15 3.61
N PRO A 178 -5.85 -22.04 3.18
CA PRO A 178 -6.42 -20.77 2.71
C PRO A 178 -6.44 -19.70 3.81
N ASP A 179 -6.76 -20.07 5.05
CA ASP A 179 -6.82 -19.16 6.20
C ASP A 179 -5.44 -18.52 6.52
N PHE A 180 -4.34 -19.18 6.14
CA PHE A 180 -2.99 -18.69 6.43
C PHE A 180 -2.64 -17.40 5.66
N ALA A 181 -3.37 -17.10 4.59
CA ALA A 181 -3.24 -15.84 3.87
C ALA A 181 -3.66 -14.62 4.71
N SER A 182 -4.54 -14.81 5.70
CA SER A 182 -5.20 -13.71 6.43
C SER A 182 -5.85 -12.68 5.49
N MET A 183 -6.33 -13.15 4.33
CA MET A 183 -7.01 -12.36 3.32
C MET A 183 -8.48 -12.76 3.23
N ASP A 184 -9.37 -11.79 2.99
CA ASP A 184 -10.81 -12.06 2.86
C ASP A 184 -11.06 -12.97 1.63
N GLU A 185 -12.15 -13.73 1.62
CA GLU A 185 -12.56 -14.48 0.43
C GLU A 185 -12.94 -13.54 -0.72
N LYS A 186 -13.36 -12.30 -0.43
CA LYS A 186 -13.82 -11.34 -1.44
C LYS A 186 -12.89 -10.15 -1.58
N GLY A 187 -12.45 -9.91 -2.81
CA GLY A 187 -11.73 -8.72 -3.23
C GLY A 187 -12.64 -7.78 -3.98
N PHE A 188 -12.17 -6.56 -4.19
CA PHE A 188 -12.92 -5.50 -4.85
C PHE A 188 -12.13 -4.89 -6.00
N ILE A 189 -12.78 -4.58 -7.12
CA ILE A 189 -12.16 -3.88 -8.27
C ILE A 189 -13.12 -2.82 -8.80
N TYR A 190 -12.60 -1.64 -9.15
CA TYR A 190 -13.30 -0.57 -9.85
C TYR A 190 -12.81 -0.45 -11.29
N ILE A 191 -13.75 -0.41 -12.23
CA ILE A 191 -13.59 -0.39 -13.69
C ILE A 191 -14.52 0.73 -14.23
N PRO A 192 -14.00 1.80 -14.83
CA PRO A 192 -14.83 2.84 -15.46
C PRO A 192 -15.85 2.29 -16.50
N GLU A 193 -16.97 2.99 -16.67
CA GLU A 193 -18.29 2.71 -17.33
C GLU A 193 -18.70 1.32 -17.91
N THR A 194 -18.09 0.18 -17.59
CA THR A 194 -18.50 -1.11 -18.20
C THR A 194 -18.81 -2.28 -17.25
N LEU A 195 -19.89 -2.22 -16.43
CA LEU A 195 -20.80 -3.33 -15.96
C LEU A 195 -20.99 -3.55 -14.43
N ALA A 196 -22.10 -3.02 -13.82
CA ALA A 196 -22.48 -2.47 -12.44
C ALA A 196 -22.35 -3.23 -11.05
N GLY A 197 -22.26 -2.48 -9.90
CA GLY A 197 -22.23 -2.90 -8.45
C GLY A 197 -22.37 -1.74 -7.39
N ILE A 198 -22.45 -1.94 -6.04
CA ILE A 198 -22.41 -0.94 -4.86
C ILE A 198 -21.42 -1.33 -3.69
N PHE A 199 -20.72 -0.35 -3.01
CA PHE A 199 -19.55 -0.35 -2.02
C PHE A 199 -18.07 -0.26 -2.53
N PRO A 200 -17.02 0.15 -1.74
CA PRO A 200 -16.89 1.08 -0.61
C PRO A 200 -16.39 2.48 -1.05
N THR A 201 -17.03 3.53 -0.54
CA THR A 201 -16.85 4.91 -1.01
C THR A 201 -16.03 5.76 -0.03
N GLY A 202 -15.50 6.89 -0.50
CA GLY A 202 -14.97 7.94 0.38
C GLY A 202 -13.45 8.01 0.51
N SER A 203 -12.68 7.10 -0.09
CA SER A 203 -11.22 7.26 -0.20
C SER A 203 -10.81 8.20 -1.33
N GLY A 204 -11.72 8.51 -2.26
CA GLY A 204 -11.49 9.42 -3.38
C GLY A 204 -10.78 8.79 -4.58
N TYR A 205 -10.43 7.50 -4.55
CA TYR A 205 -9.73 6.81 -5.65
C TYR A 205 -10.62 6.56 -6.87
N MET A 206 -11.92 6.29 -6.67
CA MET A 206 -12.81 5.91 -7.78
C MET A 206 -13.13 7.11 -8.67
N GLU A 207 -13.23 8.29 -8.09
CA GLU A 207 -13.43 9.56 -8.78
C GLU A 207 -12.22 9.88 -9.66
N VAL A 208 -11.00 9.68 -9.14
CA VAL A 208 -9.77 9.83 -9.93
C VAL A 208 -9.73 8.78 -11.04
N ALA A 209 -10.12 7.54 -10.74
CA ALA A 209 -10.12 6.46 -11.69
C ALA A 209 -11.07 6.70 -12.87
N GLU A 210 -12.29 7.15 -12.58
CA GLU A 210 -13.32 7.50 -13.56
C GLU A 210 -12.85 8.57 -14.53
N MET A 211 -12.22 9.63 -14.02
CA MET A 211 -11.78 10.77 -14.84
C MET A 211 -10.53 10.49 -15.68
N ASN A 212 -9.86 9.36 -15.47
CA ASN A 212 -8.51 9.12 -16.00
C ASN A 212 -8.33 7.73 -16.63
N ASP A 213 -9.41 6.98 -16.88
CA ASP A 213 -9.38 5.64 -17.45
C ASP A 213 -8.46 4.65 -16.69
N ILE A 214 -8.48 4.73 -15.35
CA ILE A 214 -7.66 3.89 -14.47
C ILE A 214 -8.53 2.78 -13.87
N ILE A 215 -8.03 1.55 -13.87
CA ILE A 215 -8.61 0.45 -13.09
C ILE A 215 -8.00 0.47 -11.69
N ILE A 216 -8.83 0.38 -10.65
CA ILE A 216 -8.36 0.30 -9.27
C ILE A 216 -8.72 -1.06 -8.68
N LEU A 217 -7.70 -1.82 -8.29
CA LEU A 217 -7.84 -3.05 -7.53
C LEU A 217 -7.75 -2.75 -6.03
N PHE A 218 -8.68 -3.30 -5.25
CA PHE A 218 -8.75 -3.20 -3.80
C PHE A 218 -8.78 -4.60 -3.17
N PRO A 219 -7.62 -5.25 -3.04
CA PRO A 219 -7.50 -6.51 -2.33
C PRO A 219 -7.90 -6.34 -0.85
N GLN A 220 -8.50 -7.36 -0.26
CA GLN A 220 -9.02 -7.29 1.11
C GLN A 220 -8.30 -8.26 2.04
N THR A 221 -7.97 -7.77 3.23
CA THR A 221 -7.49 -8.57 4.36
C THR A 221 -8.64 -8.90 5.32
N ILE A 222 -8.49 -9.96 6.11
CA ILE A 222 -9.46 -10.31 7.14
C ILE A 222 -8.78 -10.53 8.49
N ARG A 223 -9.51 -10.20 9.56
CA ARG A 223 -9.10 -10.51 10.94
C ARG A 223 -8.91 -12.02 11.08
N SER A 224 -7.80 -12.41 11.68
CA SER A 224 -7.52 -13.78 12.07
C SER A 224 -7.18 -13.82 13.57
N GLU A 225 -7.91 -14.65 14.31
CA GLU A 225 -7.65 -14.93 15.73
C GLU A 225 -6.90 -16.27 15.92
N THR A 226 -6.47 -16.89 14.82
CA THR A 226 -5.80 -18.20 14.78
C THR A 226 -4.40 -18.05 14.19
N GLU A 227 -3.99 -18.92 13.25
CA GLU A 227 -2.66 -18.87 12.61
C GLU A 227 -2.82 -18.43 11.14
N PRO A 228 -2.25 -17.28 10.72
CA PRO A 228 -1.46 -16.36 11.53
C PRO A 228 -2.32 -15.53 12.49
N MET A 229 -1.74 -15.10 13.61
CA MET A 229 -2.43 -14.19 14.54
C MET A 229 -2.43 -12.78 13.92
N ASN A 230 -3.60 -12.30 13.52
CA ASN A 230 -3.79 -10.99 12.90
C ASN A 230 -5.15 -10.39 13.32
N PRO A 231 -5.31 -10.05 14.61
CA PRO A 231 -6.61 -9.69 15.18
C PRO A 231 -7.18 -8.40 14.59
N ASN A 232 -6.37 -7.57 13.94
CA ASN A 232 -6.80 -6.32 13.31
C ASN A 232 -7.03 -6.46 11.79
N GLY A 233 -6.74 -7.62 11.19
CA GLY A 233 -6.87 -7.83 9.75
C GLY A 233 -5.93 -6.96 8.94
N CYS A 234 -4.69 -6.77 9.41
CA CYS A 234 -3.67 -6.00 8.72
C CYS A 234 -3.10 -6.76 7.51
N TRP A 235 -2.47 -6.02 6.60
CA TRP A 235 -1.50 -6.62 5.68
C TRP A 235 -0.28 -7.14 6.47
N ASP A 236 0.41 -8.13 5.93
CA ASP A 236 1.62 -8.66 6.54
C ASP A 236 2.80 -7.75 6.29
N PHE A 237 3.02 -6.85 7.24
CA PHE A 237 4.21 -5.99 7.32
C PHE A 237 5.06 -6.31 8.57
N LEU A 238 4.68 -7.34 9.32
CA LEU A 238 5.30 -7.73 10.60
C LEU A 238 5.83 -9.18 10.60
N GLY A 239 5.65 -9.93 9.51
CA GLY A 239 6.12 -11.30 9.37
C GLY A 239 5.21 -12.36 9.99
N PHE A 240 3.91 -12.06 10.17
CA PHE A 240 3.00 -13.04 10.80
C PHE A 240 2.67 -14.22 9.89
N THR A 241 2.81 -14.10 8.56
CA THR A 241 2.75 -15.24 7.62
C THR A 241 4.12 -15.89 7.37
N GLY A 242 5.14 -15.49 8.14
CA GLY A 242 6.51 -16.00 8.06
C GLY A 242 7.54 -14.94 7.66
N PRO A 243 8.85 -15.28 7.72
CA PRO A 243 9.93 -14.31 7.54
C PRO A 243 10.04 -13.76 6.11
N ASN A 244 9.42 -14.43 5.13
CA ASN A 244 9.49 -14.06 3.71
C ASN A 244 8.44 -13.00 3.31
N TYR A 245 7.73 -12.38 4.26
CA TYR A 245 6.61 -11.47 4.00
C TYR A 245 6.97 -10.22 3.14
N VAL A 246 8.25 -9.90 2.96
CA VAL A 246 8.73 -8.80 2.09
C VAL A 246 9.26 -9.28 0.73
N TRP A 247 9.27 -10.59 0.48
CA TRP A 247 9.81 -11.24 -0.72
C TRP A 247 8.72 -11.61 -1.71
N LYS A 248 9.13 -11.95 -2.93
CA LYS A 248 8.21 -12.41 -4.00
C LYS A 248 7.40 -13.64 -3.60
N ASP A 249 7.98 -14.52 -2.78
CA ASP A 249 7.36 -15.75 -2.28
C ASP A 249 6.64 -15.57 -0.93
N GLY A 250 6.52 -14.34 -0.42
CA GLY A 250 5.66 -14.04 0.72
C GLY A 250 4.19 -14.36 0.42
N VAL A 251 3.44 -14.88 1.40
CA VAL A 251 2.08 -15.41 1.17
C VAL A 251 1.15 -14.37 0.53
N GLN A 252 1.03 -13.20 1.16
CA GLN A 252 0.19 -12.12 0.62
C GLN A 252 0.79 -11.50 -0.65
N MET A 253 2.12 -11.47 -0.76
CA MET A 253 2.85 -10.93 -1.92
C MET A 253 2.54 -11.72 -3.20
N MET A 254 2.57 -13.05 -3.12
CA MET A 254 2.21 -13.93 -4.23
C MET A 254 0.74 -13.75 -4.64
N ILE A 255 -0.17 -13.67 -3.67
CA ILE A 255 -1.61 -13.49 -3.92
C ILE A 255 -1.85 -12.18 -4.68
N LEU A 256 -1.30 -11.08 -4.17
CA LEU A 256 -1.40 -9.76 -4.81
C LEU A 256 -0.82 -9.77 -6.22
N LYS A 257 0.35 -10.38 -6.42
CA LYS A 257 0.97 -10.48 -7.74
C LYS A 257 0.11 -11.26 -8.73
N LYS A 258 -0.50 -12.38 -8.32
CA LYS A 258 -1.41 -13.15 -9.17
C LYS A 258 -2.65 -12.34 -9.56
N MET A 259 -3.24 -11.58 -8.64
CA MET A 259 -4.37 -10.69 -8.94
C MET A 259 -3.99 -9.63 -9.97
N ILE A 260 -2.82 -9.01 -9.80
CA ILE A 260 -2.30 -8.01 -10.74
C ILE A 260 -2.04 -8.64 -12.12
N ASP A 261 -1.40 -9.80 -12.16
CA ASP A 261 -1.11 -10.51 -13.42
C ASP A 261 -2.38 -10.93 -14.16
N ARG A 262 -3.43 -11.31 -13.43
CA ARG A 262 -4.73 -11.60 -14.02
C ARG A 262 -5.31 -10.38 -14.73
N ILE A 263 -5.23 -9.20 -14.11
CA ILE A 263 -5.77 -7.97 -14.69
C ILE A 263 -4.95 -7.51 -15.89
N VAL A 264 -3.62 -7.54 -15.77
CA VAL A 264 -2.71 -6.99 -16.79
C VAL A 264 -2.54 -7.94 -17.98
N TYR A 265 -2.47 -9.25 -17.73
CA TYR A 265 -2.06 -10.25 -18.73
C TYR A 265 -3.14 -11.32 -19.00
N GLY A 266 -4.20 -11.39 -18.20
CA GLY A 266 -5.28 -12.36 -18.36
C GLY A 266 -4.91 -13.79 -18.01
N VAL A 267 -3.84 -14.00 -17.21
CA VAL A 267 -3.35 -15.32 -16.77
C VAL A 267 -3.58 -15.57 -15.30
#